data_AF-A0A178XEX5-F1
#
_entry.id   AF-A0A178XEX5-F1
#
_cell.length_a   1.000
_cell.length_b   1.000
_cell.length_c   1.000
_cell.angle_alpha   90.00
_cell.angle_beta   90.00
_cell.angle_gamma   90.00
#
_symmetry.space_group_name_H-M   'P 1'
#
loop_
_entity.id
_entity.type
_entity.pdbx_description
1 polymer ?
#
loop_
_entity_poly.entity_id
_entity_poly.type
_entity_poly.pdbx_seq_one_letter_code
_entity_poly.pdbx_strand_id
1 'polypeptide(L)' 'MAVKITHLASGQQVRFANADGARRYAEIMGGGVDKWRFTIVPGDSGAPGMPAAVVNVPVWRTVAR' A
#
# COMPACT_ATOMS: atom_id res chain seq x y z
N MET A 1 9.38 -9.92 1.97
CA MET A 1 8.07 -10.38 1.45
C MET A 1 7.14 -9.19 1.43
N ALA A 2 6.76 -8.70 0.25
CA ALA A 2 5.92 -7.51 0.16
C ALA A 2 4.45 -7.84 0.47
N VAL A 3 3.75 -6.90 1.08
CA VAL A 3 2.34 -7.06 1.50
C VAL A 3 1.56 -5.85 1.04
N LYS A 4 0.38 -6.08 0.48
CA LYS A 4 -0.60 -5.03 0.19
C LYS A 4 -1.74 -5.14 1.19
N ILE A 5 -2.11 -4.03 1.82
CA ILE A 5 -3.30 -3.95 2.68
C ILE A 5 -4.40 -3.15 2.01
N THR A 6 -5.65 -3.50 2.28
CA THR A 6 -6.83 -2.80 1.77
C THR A 6 -7.82 -2.52 2.89
N HIS A 7 -8.20 -1.27 3.08
CA HIS A 7 -9.20 -0.89 4.06
C HIS A 7 -10.59 -1.31 3.58
N LEU A 8 -11.34 -1.99 4.44
CA LEU A 8 -12.62 -2.60 4.06
C LEU A 8 -13.72 -1.55 3.82
N ALA A 9 -13.72 -0.43 4.54
CA ALA A 9 -14.79 0.57 4.44
C ALA A 9 -14.54 1.61 3.35
N SER A 10 -13.28 2.00 3.12
CA SER A 10 -12.93 3.05 2.15
C SER A 10 -12.34 2.50 0.85
N GLY A 11 -12.00 1.21 0.80
CA GLY A 11 -11.28 0.62 -0.33
C GLY A 11 -9.84 1.12 -0.49
N GLN A 12 -9.32 1.87 0.49
CA GLN A 12 -7.97 2.41 0.44
C GLN A 12 -6.93 1.28 0.40
N GLN A 13 -5.97 1.38 -0.52
CA GLN A 13 -4.92 0.37 -0.68
C GLN A 13 -3.54 0.95 -0.38
N VAL A 14 -2.72 0.20 0.34
CA VAL A 14 -1.34 0.59 0.70
C VAL A 14 -0.42 -0.61 0.57
N ARG A 15 0.79 -0.44 0.05
CA ARG A 15 1.78 -1.52 -0.15
C ARG A 15 2.99 -1.30 0.76
N PHE A 16 3.43 -2.38 1.39
CA PHE A 16 4.52 -2.43 2.34
C PHE A 16 5.56 -3.46 1.91
N ALA A 17 6.82 -3.23 2.26
CA ALA A 17 7.91 -4.16 2.01
C ALA A 17 7.88 -5.40 2.93
N ASN A 18 7.19 -5.31 4.06
CA ASN A 18 7.04 -6.36 5.07
C ASN A 18 5.67 -6.28 5.78
N ALA A 19 5.30 -7.35 6.47
CA ALA A 19 4.02 -7.47 7.17
C ALA A 19 3.95 -6.62 8.45
N ASP A 20 5.05 -6.49 9.19
CA ASP A 20 5.11 -5.70 10.43
C ASP A 20 4.77 -4.22 10.21
N GLY A 21 5.33 -3.61 9.16
CA GLY A 21 5.02 -2.23 8.80
C GLY A 21 3.56 -2.04 8.41
N ALA A 22 2.99 -3.03 7.70
CA ALA A 22 1.59 -3.03 7.33
C ALA A 22 0.67 -3.13 8.55
N ARG A 23 1.03 -3.98 9.52
CA ARG A 23 0.27 -4.16 10.77
C ARG A 23 0.26 -2.88 11.59
N ARG A 24 1.43 -2.28 11.80
CA ARG A 24 1.56 -1.04 12.56
C ARG A 24 0.81 0.13 11.93
N TYR A 25 0.78 0.20 10.60
CA TYR A 25 -0.04 1.20 9.90
C TYR A 25 -1.53 0.98 10.15
N ALA A 26 -2.03 -0.25 10.05
CA ALA A 26 -3.44 -0.55 10.30
C ALA A 26 -3.86 -0.23 11.75
N GLU A 27 -2.98 -0.47 12.71
CA GLU A 27 -3.19 -0.14 14.13
C GLU A 27 -3.25 1.37 14.37
N ILE A 28 -2.36 2.15 13.75
CA ILE A 28 -2.27 3.61 13.98
C ILE A 28 -3.31 4.39 13.16
N MET A 29 -3.47 4.07 11.88
CA MET A 29 -4.17 4.93 10.92
C MET A 29 -5.60 4.48 10.60
N GLY A 30 -5.94 3.21 10.86
CA GLY A 30 -7.17 2.62 10.32
C GLY A 30 -8.06 1.90 11.34
N GLY A 31 -7.88 2.19 12.64
CA GLY A 31 -8.77 1.68 13.69
C GLY A 31 -8.61 0.20 14.02
N GLY A 32 -7.46 -0.40 13.69
CA GLY A 32 -7.13 -1.79 14.01
C GLY A 32 -7.00 -2.68 12.77
N VAL A 33 -6.26 -3.78 12.91
CA VAL A 33 -5.96 -4.74 11.81
C VAL A 33 -7.22 -5.37 11.22
N ASP A 34 -8.28 -5.53 12.01
CA ASP A 34 -9.55 -6.16 11.61
C ASP A 34 -10.30 -5.36 10.53
N LYS A 35 -9.96 -4.07 10.38
CA LYS A 35 -10.53 -3.20 9.33
C LYS A 35 -9.77 -3.29 8.01
N TRP A 36 -8.71 -4.11 7.95
CA TRP A 36 -7.83 -4.22 6.81
C TRP A 36 -7.69 -5.65 6.33
N ARG A 37 -7.80 -5.84 5.01
CA ARG A 37 -7.45 -7.10 4.35
C ARG A 37 -5.98 -7.09 3.97
N PHE A 38 -5.21 -8.04 4.49
CA PHE A 38 -3.80 -8.24 4.15
C PHE A 38 -3.68 -9.22 3.00
N THR A 39 -2.97 -8.84 1.95
CA THR A 39 -2.69 -9.68 0.78
C THR A 39 -1.19 -9.74 0.59
N ILE A 40 -0.63 -10.93 0.69
CA ILE A 40 0.76 -11.18 0.32
C ILE A 40 0.86 -10.95 -1.18
N VAL A 41 1.77 -10.07 -1.58
CA VAL A 41 2.12 -9.91 -2.98
C VAL A 41 3.48 -10.58 -3.17
N PRO A 42 3.61 -11.51 -4.12
CA PRO A 42 4.93 -12.01 -4.47
C PRO A 42 5.80 -10.80 -4.76
N GLY A 43 6.90 -10.68 -4.01
CA GLY A 43 7.88 -9.65 -4.27
C GLY A 43 8.34 -9.85 -5.69
N ASP A 44 8.47 -8.76 -6.43
CA ASP A 44 9.15 -8.75 -7.73
C ASP A 44 10.62 -9.07 -7.47
N SER A 45 10.90 -10.35 -7.20
CA SER A 45 12.23 -10.91 -7.13
C SER A 45 12.57 -11.35 -8.55
N GLY A 46 12.75 -10.37 -9.43
CA GLY A 46 13.36 -10.52 -10.75
C GLY A 46 12.43 -10.80 -11.92
N ALA A 47 11.87 -9.75 -12.53
CA ALA A 47 11.63 -9.75 -13.97
C ALA A 47 11.87 -8.34 -14.58
N PRO A 48 12.87 -8.16 -15.46
CA PRO A 48 13.03 -6.92 -16.20
C PRO A 48 12.00 -6.89 -17.33
N GLY A 49 10.85 -6.27 -17.08
CA GLY A 49 9.81 -6.04 -18.09
C GLY A 49 8.94 -4.85 -17.69
N MET A 50 9.18 -3.71 -18.33
CA MET A 50 8.46 -2.44 -18.18
C MET A 50 6.92 -2.56 -18.30
N PRO A 51 6.14 -1.48 -18.05
CA PRO A 51 6.33 -0.39 -17.09
C PRO A 51 5.21 -0.41 -16.03
N ALA A 52 5.53 0.09 -14.84
CA ALA A 52 4.56 0.36 -13.78
C ALA A 52 3.61 1.50 -14.19
N ALA A 53 2.61 1.21 -15.02
CA ALA A 53 1.44 2.04 -15.20
C ALA A 53 0.55 1.95 -13.96
N VAL A 54 1.06 2.45 -12.83
CA VAL A 54 0.22 2.86 -11.70
C VAL A 54 0.71 4.24 -11.27
N VAL A 55 0.44 5.21 -12.13
CA VAL A 55 0.39 6.61 -11.73
C VAL A 55 -0.95 6.78 -11.02
N ASN A 56 -0.94 6.67 -9.69
CA ASN A 56 -1.99 7.31 -8.90
C ASN A 56 -1.29 8.24 -7.92
N VAL A 57 -0.89 9.40 -8.43
CA VAL A 57 -0.36 10.50 -7.61
C VAL A 57 -1.55 11.20 -6.97
N PRO A 58 -1.67 11.24 -5.63
CA PRO A 58 -2.57 12.20 -4.99
C PRO A 58 -2.07 13.63 -5.30
N VAL A 59 -2.98 14.48 -5.78
CA VAL A 59 -2.80 15.86 -6.27
C VAL A 59 -2.44 16.87 -5.16
N TRP A 60 -1.32 16.66 -4.47
CA TRP A 60 -0.85 17.57 -3.42
C TRP A 60 0.67 17.77 -3.56
N ARG A 61 1.14 18.05 -4.78
CA ARG A 61 2.42 18.73 -5.02
C ARG A 61 2.14 20.13 -5.56
N THR A 62 2.34 21.10 -4.68
CA THR A 62 3.06 22.36 -4.90
C THR A 62 3.15 22.87 -6.33
N VAL A 63 2.49 24.01 -6.60
CA VAL A 63 3.08 25.06 -7.44
C VAL A 63 2.97 26.36 -6.64
N ALA A 64 4.13 26.79 -6.12
CA ALA A 64 4.35 28.16 -5.72
C ALA A 64 4.27 29.05 -6.97
N ARG A 65 3.73 30.26 -6.84
CA ARG A 65 3.94 31.35 -7.79
C ARG A 65 4.40 32.57 -7.03
#